data_AF-A0A6G3WV64-F1
#
_entry.id   AF-A0A6G3WV64-F1
#
_cell.length_a   1.000
_cell.length_b   1.000
_cell.length_c   1.000
_cell.angle_alpha   90.00
_cell.angle_beta   90.00
_cell.angle_gamma   90.00
#
_symmetry.space_group_name_H-M   'P 1'
#
loop_
_entity.id
_entity.type
_entity.pdbx_description
1 polymer ?
#
loop_
_entity_poly.entity_id
_entity_poly.type
_entity_poly.pdbx_seq_one_letter_code
_entity_poly.pdbx_strand_id
1 'polypeptide(L)'
;GLLGKIGDTTRRTVVIGDPDTPMAAMADDTIVLEFADEKSVVQTRFATSALTLLRAHLGLHTDAVVEDAQVALAEPLPTGLVECSQFTFLGQGWSVGLANEAALKMREAALAWT
;
A
#
# COMPACT_ATOMS: atom_id res chain seq x y z
N GLY A 1 18.30 13.67 3.76
CA GLY A 1 17.08 13.13 3.11
C GLY A 1 15.99 14.18 3.02
N LEU A 2 14.89 13.92 2.31
CA LEU A 2 13.75 14.84 2.17
C LEU A 2 13.19 15.32 3.52
N LEU A 3 13.11 14.46 4.52
CA LEU A 3 12.68 14.80 5.89
C LEU A 3 13.55 15.86 6.58
N GLY A 4 14.86 15.85 6.34
CA GLY A 4 15.78 16.85 6.92
C GLY A 4 15.65 18.24 6.29
N LYS A 5 14.83 18.39 5.24
CA LYS A 5 14.49 19.68 4.64
C LYS A 5 13.19 20.27 5.20
N ILE A 6 12.45 19.51 5.99
CA ILE A 6 11.27 19.98 6.71
C ILE A 6 11.78 20.71 7.94
N GLY A 7 11.36 21.98 8.12
CA GLY A 7 11.84 22.82 9.22
C GLY A 7 11.42 22.31 10.60
N ASP A 8 12.22 22.64 11.61
CA ASP A 8 12.10 22.14 12.99
C ASP A 8 10.77 22.49 13.69
N THR A 9 9.97 23.37 13.11
CA THR A 9 8.65 23.76 13.62
C THR A 9 7.51 22.86 13.12
N THR A 10 7.77 21.99 12.14
CA THR A 10 6.77 21.09 11.58
C THR A 10 6.91 19.72 12.21
N ARG A 11 5.84 19.25 12.87
CA ARG A 11 5.81 17.91 13.45
C ARG A 11 5.83 16.85 12.34
N ARG A 12 6.70 15.86 12.49
CA ARG A 12 6.96 14.79 11.52
C ARG A 12 6.52 13.46 12.09
N THR A 13 5.57 12.82 11.41
CA THR A 13 5.18 11.44 11.70
C THR A 13 5.60 10.57 10.53
N VAL A 14 6.26 9.45 10.80
CA VAL A 14 6.62 8.45 9.79
C VAL A 14 5.88 7.14 10.05
N VAL A 15 5.46 6.49 8.96
CA VAL A 15 4.88 5.14 8.98
C VAL A 15 5.84 4.24 8.21
N ILE A 16 6.46 3.28 8.89
CA ILE A 16 7.57 2.47 8.36
C ILE A 16 7.36 0.99 8.63
N GLY A 17 7.86 0.13 7.74
CA GLY A 17 7.86 -1.32 7.93
C GLY A 17 9.08 -1.79 8.71
N ASP A 18 10.23 -1.18 8.47
CA ASP A 18 11.50 -1.53 9.11
C ASP A 18 11.89 -0.48 10.18
N PRO A 19 11.98 -0.87 11.47
CA PRO A 19 12.36 0.03 12.56
C PRO A 19 13.82 0.50 12.48
N ASP A 20 14.70 -0.23 11.79
CA ASP A 20 16.13 0.07 11.71
C ASP A 20 16.45 1.13 10.62
N THR A 21 15.42 1.64 9.95
CA THR A 21 15.60 2.71 8.96
C THR A 21 16.02 4.03 9.64
N PRO A 22 16.87 4.85 8.97
CA PRO A 22 17.24 6.17 9.49
C PRO A 22 16.06 7.12 9.72
N MET A 23 14.90 6.83 9.12
CA MET A 23 13.68 7.62 9.21
C MET A 23 13.15 7.68 10.65
N ALA A 24 13.29 6.60 11.42
CA ALA A 24 12.81 6.51 12.79
C ALA A 24 13.46 7.56 13.70
N ALA A 25 14.76 7.87 13.49
CA ALA A 25 15.50 8.86 14.25
C ALA A 25 15.26 10.32 13.78
N MET A 26 14.62 10.50 12.62
CA MET A 26 14.38 11.82 12.02
C MET A 26 12.95 12.35 12.25
N ALA A 27 12.08 11.55 12.87
CA ALA A 27 10.68 11.86 13.09
C ALA A 27 10.39 12.17 14.55
N ASP A 28 9.33 12.94 14.79
CA ASP A 28 8.83 13.22 16.14
C ASP A 28 7.92 12.08 16.63
N ASP A 29 7.20 11.41 15.72
CA ASP A 29 6.49 10.17 15.97
C ASP A 29 6.79 9.12 14.89
N THR A 30 6.81 7.85 15.33
CA THR A 30 7.04 6.71 14.45
C THR A 30 5.97 5.66 14.69
N ILE A 31 5.29 5.26 13.62
CA ILE A 31 4.39 4.10 13.59
C ILE A 31 5.12 2.97 12.86
N VAL A 32 5.50 1.93 13.59
CA VAL A 32 6.20 0.77 13.03
C VAL A 32 5.19 -0.33 12.72
N LEU A 33 5.06 -0.67 11.45
CA LEU A 33 4.30 -1.81 10.95
C LEU A 33 5.25 -2.99 10.68
N GLU A 34 6.01 -3.40 11.70
CA GLU A 34 7.06 -4.43 11.58
C GLU A 34 6.50 -5.76 11.06
N PHE A 35 5.28 -6.10 11.50
CA PHE A 35 4.57 -7.28 11.01
C PHE A 35 4.28 -7.23 9.51
N ALA A 36 4.36 -6.05 8.89
CA ALA A 36 4.08 -5.81 7.49
C ALA A 36 5.34 -5.75 6.63
N ASP A 37 6.54 -5.82 7.23
CA ASP A 37 7.82 -5.80 6.50
C ASP A 37 7.95 -7.00 5.56
N GLU A 38 8.24 -6.78 4.28
CA GLU A 38 8.32 -7.85 3.30
C GLU A 38 9.70 -7.92 2.65
N LYS A 39 10.24 -9.15 2.58
CA LYS A 39 11.45 -9.45 1.79
C LYS A 39 11.20 -9.42 0.27
N SER A 40 9.93 -9.36 -0.14
CA SER A 40 9.54 -9.26 -1.55
C SER A 40 9.86 -7.87 -2.08
N VAL A 41 10.39 -7.81 -3.32
CA VAL A 41 10.58 -6.53 -4.02
C VAL A 41 9.24 -5.89 -4.34
N VAL A 42 8.22 -6.72 -4.63
CA VAL A 42 6.84 -6.27 -4.82
C VAL A 42 6.16 -6.24 -3.46
N GLN A 43 5.99 -5.04 -2.93
CA GLN A 43 5.33 -4.84 -1.64
C GLN A 43 3.81 -5.00 -1.78
N THR A 44 3.22 -5.84 -0.93
CA THR A 44 1.77 -6.08 -0.86
C THR A 44 1.24 -5.84 0.56
N ARG A 45 1.85 -6.47 1.58
CA ARG A 45 1.40 -6.38 2.97
C ARG A 45 1.62 -4.99 3.56
N PHE A 46 2.76 -4.33 3.31
CA PHE A 46 3.00 -2.99 3.81
C PHE A 46 1.98 -1.98 3.25
N ALA A 47 1.80 -1.95 1.92
CA ALA A 47 0.86 -1.03 1.26
C ALA A 47 -0.57 -1.21 1.79
N THR A 48 -1.03 -2.46 1.91
CA THR A 48 -2.36 -2.79 2.42
C THR A 48 -2.52 -2.44 3.90
N SER A 49 -1.50 -2.71 4.72
CA SER A 49 -1.52 -2.41 6.16
C SER A 49 -1.50 -0.91 6.43
N ALA A 50 -0.68 -0.15 5.70
CA ALA A 50 -0.63 1.31 5.81
C ALA A 50 -1.96 1.94 5.38
N LEU A 51 -2.57 1.48 4.28
CA LEU A 51 -3.89 1.94 3.86
C LEU A 51 -4.96 1.60 4.90
N THR A 52 -4.92 0.38 5.46
CA THR A 52 -5.85 -0.07 6.50
C THR A 52 -5.74 0.79 7.75
N LEU A 53 -4.52 1.07 8.20
CA LEU A 53 -4.24 1.97 9.33
C LEU A 53 -4.89 3.35 9.10
N LEU A 54 -4.64 3.97 7.94
CA LEU A 54 -5.19 5.29 7.61
C LEU A 54 -6.72 5.29 7.56
N ARG A 55 -7.32 4.25 6.97
CA ARG A 55 -8.77 4.09 6.88
C ARG A 55 -9.41 3.84 8.25
N ALA A 56 -8.77 3.06 9.12
CA ALA A 56 -9.26 2.80 10.47
C ALA A 56 -9.38 4.08 11.29
N HIS A 57 -8.45 5.04 11.13
CA HIS A 57 -8.51 6.35 11.80
C HIS A 57 -9.71 7.20 11.35
N LEU A 58 -10.30 6.89 10.20
CA LEU A 58 -11.52 7.53 9.69
C LEU A 58 -12.79 6.72 9.99
N GLY A 59 -12.69 5.61 10.75
CA GLY A 59 -13.79 4.69 11.00
C GLY A 59 -14.18 3.83 9.79
N LEU A 60 -13.30 3.71 8.80
CA LEU A 60 -13.56 3.03 7.52
C LEU A 60 -12.97 1.60 7.44
N HIS A 61 -12.64 1.01 8.58
CA HIS A 61 -12.24 -0.39 8.71
C HIS A 61 -13.21 -1.09 9.65
N THR A 62 -14.12 -1.87 9.06
CA THR A 62 -15.18 -2.63 9.74
C THR A 62 -15.04 -4.10 9.35
N ASP A 63 -15.80 -4.98 10.02
CA ASP A 63 -15.81 -6.42 9.69
C ASP A 63 -16.14 -6.69 8.22
N ALA A 64 -16.98 -5.85 7.59
CA ALA A 64 -17.30 -5.93 6.17
C ALA A 64 -16.06 -5.77 5.26
N VAL A 65 -15.10 -4.92 5.63
CA VAL A 65 -13.86 -4.75 4.85
C VAL A 65 -13.01 -6.03 4.88
N VAL A 66 -13.04 -6.75 6.01
CA VAL A 66 -12.33 -8.03 6.15
C VAL A 66 -13.03 -9.12 5.35
N GLU A 67 -14.37 -9.17 5.39
CA GLU A 67 -15.18 -10.07 4.58
C GLU A 67 -14.95 -9.84 3.08
N ASP A 68 -15.01 -8.60 2.61
CA ASP A 68 -14.73 -8.23 1.21
C ASP A 68 -13.34 -8.69 0.76
N ALA A 69 -12.34 -8.56 1.62
CA ALA A 69 -10.98 -9.03 1.33
C ALA A 69 -10.92 -10.57 1.20
N GLN A 70 -11.63 -11.30 2.06
CA GLN A 70 -11.71 -12.76 1.97
C GLN A 70 -12.41 -13.21 0.69
N VAL A 71 -13.50 -12.53 0.30
CA VAL A 71 -14.22 -12.79 -0.95
C VAL A 71 -13.29 -12.55 -2.15
N ALA A 72 -12.61 -11.40 -2.19
CA ALA A 72 -11.70 -11.07 -3.29
C ALA A 72 -10.52 -12.06 -3.41
N LEU A 73 -10.05 -12.64 -2.30
CA LEU A 73 -9.00 -13.67 -2.31
C LEU A 73 -9.52 -15.04 -2.76
N ALA A 74 -10.80 -15.34 -2.56
CA ALA A 74 -11.42 -16.61 -2.91
C ALA A 74 -12.00 -16.63 -4.34
N GLU A 75 -12.28 -15.46 -4.91
CA GLU A 75 -12.88 -15.34 -6.24
C GLU A 75 -11.90 -15.85 -7.33
N PRO A 76 -12.35 -16.77 -8.20
CA PRO A 76 -11.51 -17.27 -9.28
C PRO A 76 -11.20 -16.16 -10.29
N LEU A 77 -9.96 -16.13 -10.77
CA LEU A 77 -9.55 -15.18 -11.80
C LEU A 77 -10.34 -15.42 -13.11
N PRO A 78 -10.67 -14.37 -13.88
CA PRO A 78 -11.32 -14.51 -15.17
C PRO A 78 -10.56 -15.44 -16.13
N THR A 79 -11.29 -16.25 -16.89
CA THR A 79 -10.70 -17.08 -17.94
C THR A 79 -10.00 -16.21 -18.98
N GLY A 80 -8.80 -16.58 -19.40
CA GLY A 80 -8.00 -15.84 -20.39
C GLY A 80 -7.22 -14.65 -19.82
N LEU A 81 -7.30 -14.36 -18.51
CA LEU A 81 -6.57 -13.23 -17.90
C LEU A 81 -5.06 -13.31 -18.15
N VAL A 82 -4.49 -14.52 -18.09
CA VAL A 82 -3.06 -14.78 -18.33
C VAL A 82 -2.64 -14.62 -19.79
N GLU A 83 -3.61 -14.56 -20.72
CA GLU A 83 -3.36 -14.37 -22.15
C GLU A 83 -3.33 -12.88 -22.52
N CYS A 84 -3.76 -12.00 -21.61
CA CYS A 84 -3.74 -10.54 -21.80
C CYS A 84 -2.34 -9.96 -21.56
N SER A 85 -1.92 -9.02 -22.41
CA SER A 85 -0.65 -8.31 -22.29
C SER A 85 -0.78 -6.84 -21.85
N GLN A 86 -1.99 -6.31 -21.88
CA GLN A 86 -2.30 -4.92 -21.52
C GLN A 86 -3.46 -4.88 -20.54
N PHE A 87 -3.29 -4.12 -19.47
CA PHE A 87 -4.28 -3.93 -18.42
C PHE A 87 -4.52 -2.44 -18.20
N THR A 88 -5.76 -2.03 -17.96
CA THR A 88 -6.08 -0.64 -17.65
C THR A 88 -6.87 -0.59 -16.35
N PHE A 89 -6.33 0.14 -15.37
CA PHE A 89 -6.96 0.33 -14.08
C PHE A 89 -7.60 1.71 -14.01
N LEU A 90 -8.90 1.76 -13.77
CA LEU A 90 -9.66 3.00 -13.65
C LEU A 90 -10.01 3.24 -12.18
N GLY A 91 -9.64 4.41 -11.68
CA GLY A 91 -9.96 4.85 -10.32
C GLY A 91 -10.67 6.20 -10.34
N GLN A 92 -11.53 6.44 -9.34
CA GLN A 92 -12.19 7.72 -9.15
C GLN A 92 -12.18 8.09 -7.67
N GLY A 93 -11.86 9.35 -7.36
CA GLY A 93 -11.75 9.82 -5.98
C GLY A 93 -10.65 9.06 -5.23
N TRP A 94 -10.99 8.48 -4.08
CA TRP A 94 -10.00 7.81 -3.22
C TRP A 94 -9.36 6.57 -3.86
N SER A 95 -10.04 5.91 -4.82
CA SER A 95 -9.51 4.72 -5.48
C SER A 95 -8.51 5.01 -6.59
N VAL A 96 -8.23 6.27 -6.92
CA VAL A 96 -7.14 6.64 -7.85
C VAL A 96 -5.80 6.10 -7.36
N GLY A 97 -5.54 6.18 -6.04
CA GLY A 97 -4.33 5.60 -5.45
C GLY A 97 -4.25 4.09 -5.63
N LEU A 98 -5.38 3.39 -5.49
CA LEU A 98 -5.46 1.93 -5.71
C LEU A 98 -5.23 1.57 -7.18
N ALA A 99 -5.80 2.32 -8.12
CA ALA A 99 -5.58 2.09 -9.55
C ALA A 99 -4.10 2.26 -9.94
N ASN A 100 -3.44 3.29 -9.39
CA ASN A 100 -2.01 3.51 -9.60
C ASN A 100 -1.17 2.38 -9.01
N GLU A 101 -1.49 1.92 -7.80
CA GLU A 101 -0.77 0.81 -7.16
C GLU A 101 -0.96 -0.49 -7.94
N ALA A 102 -2.19 -0.82 -8.38
CA ALA A 102 -2.45 -2.00 -9.20
C ALA A 102 -1.65 -1.99 -10.52
N ALA A 103 -1.60 -0.84 -11.20
CA ALA A 103 -0.77 -0.67 -12.38
C ALA A 103 0.73 -0.85 -12.06
N LEU A 104 1.20 -0.33 -10.92
CA LEU A 104 2.57 -0.53 -10.47
C LEU A 104 2.88 -2.01 -10.22
N LYS A 105 2.02 -2.75 -9.51
CA LYS A 105 2.22 -4.18 -9.26
C LYS A 105 2.27 -4.99 -10.56
N MET A 106 1.42 -4.70 -11.53
CA MET A 106 1.44 -5.39 -12.83
C MET A 106 2.74 -5.14 -13.60
N ARG A 107 3.30 -3.92 -13.55
CA ARG A 107 4.62 -3.63 -14.13
C ARG A 107 5.75 -4.35 -13.39
N GLU A 108 5.74 -4.35 -12.07
CA GLU A 108 6.80 -4.93 -11.24
C GLU A 108 6.80 -6.46 -11.26
N ALA A 109 5.62 -7.09 -11.23
CA ALA A 109 5.48 -8.54 -11.10
C ALA A 109 5.40 -9.27 -12.44
N ALA A 110 4.80 -8.66 -13.46
CA ALA A 110 4.49 -9.32 -14.73
C ALA A 110 5.15 -8.65 -15.95
N LEU A 111 5.83 -7.51 -15.78
CA LEU A 111 6.32 -6.67 -16.89
C LEU A 111 5.21 -6.32 -17.90
N ALA A 112 3.95 -6.40 -17.47
CA ALA A 112 2.79 -6.13 -18.30
C ALA A 112 2.69 -4.64 -18.59
N TRP A 113 2.11 -4.30 -19.74
CA TRP A 113 1.87 -2.91 -20.08
C TRP A 113 0.61 -2.40 -19.37
N THR A 114 0.69 -1.19 -18.80
CA THR A 114 -0.36 -0.59 -17.96
C THR A 114 -0.49 0.90 -18.21
#